data_AF-A0A971RF72-F1
#
_entry.id   AF-A0A971RF72-F1
#
_cell.length_a   1.000
_cell.length_b   1.000
_cell.length_c   1.000
_cell.angle_alpha   90.00
_cell.angle_beta   90.00
_cell.angle_gamma   90.00
#
_symmetry.space_group_name_H-M   'P 1'
#
loop_
_entity.id
_entity.type
_entity.pdbx_description
1 polymer ?
#
loop_
_entity_poly.entity_id
_entity_poly.type
_entity_poly.pdbx_seq_one_letter_code
_entity_poly.pdbx_strand_id
1 'polypeptide(L)'
;MSRVLKRPRWVSVAEQQGRYTLLSHGRPCDGFWSRLVGLMGKRSLSAGEGVLIYPCSSVHTWFMRMPIDVVYVSRQDEVVAIDRGLRPWRIGRLHRGV
;
A
#
# COMPACT_ATOMS: atom_id res chain seq x y z
N MET A 1 -16.46 28.48 -0.09
CA MET A 1 -17.18 27.19 -0.03
C MET A 1 -16.24 26.09 -0.54
N SER A 2 -15.31 25.65 0.31
CA SER A 2 -14.28 24.69 -0.07
C SER A 2 -14.88 23.28 0.00
N ARG A 3 -15.18 22.72 -1.17
CA ARG A 3 -15.75 21.38 -1.32
C ARG A 3 -14.71 20.37 -0.86
N VAL A 4 -14.83 19.89 0.38
CA VAL A 4 -14.07 18.75 0.90
C VAL A 4 -14.42 17.55 0.02
N LEU A 5 -13.57 17.23 -0.94
CA LEU A 5 -13.71 16.00 -1.72
C LEU A 5 -13.40 14.83 -0.76
N LYS A 6 -14.47 14.19 -0.27
CA LYS A 6 -14.49 12.75 0.04
C LYS A 6 -13.78 12.03 -1.11
N ARG A 7 -12.52 11.63 -0.97
CA ARG A 7 -11.83 10.86 -2.02
C ARG A 7 -11.73 9.40 -1.59
N PRO A 8 -12.67 8.52 -2.00
CA PRO A 8 -12.47 7.09 -1.92
C PRO A 8 -11.52 6.74 -3.05
N ARG A 9 -10.22 6.57 -2.79
CA ARG A 9 -9.25 6.30 -3.86
C ARG A 9 -8.88 4.83 -3.85
N TRP A 10 -9.73 4.04 -4.49
CA TRP A 10 -9.31 2.76 -5.05
C TRP A 10 -8.15 3.06 -5.99
N VAL A 11 -6.99 2.46 -5.74
CA VAL A 11 -5.84 2.55 -6.64
C VAL A 11 -5.82 1.26 -7.44
N SER A 12 -6.42 1.27 -8.62
CA SER A 12 -6.32 0.16 -9.57
C SER A 12 -5.03 0.32 -10.36
N VAL A 13 -3.95 -0.31 -9.93
CA VAL A 13 -2.75 -0.38 -10.77
C VAL A 13 -2.85 -1.64 -11.62
N ALA A 14 -2.99 -1.44 -12.94
CA ALA A 14 -2.99 -2.48 -13.95
C ALA A 14 -1.76 -2.29 -14.84
N GLU A 15 -0.95 -3.32 -14.98
CA GLU A 15 0.17 -3.33 -15.93
C GLU A 15 -0.35 -3.62 -17.36
N GLN A 16 -0.09 -2.72 -18.30
CA GLN A 16 -0.19 -3.04 -19.73
C GLN A 16 1.05 -3.84 -20.16
N GLN A 17 0.82 -4.99 -20.79
CA GLN A 17 1.82 -5.94 -21.34
C GLN A 17 2.41 -7.01 -20.38
N GLY A 18 1.73 -7.40 -19.29
CA GLY A 18 2.27 -8.49 -18.45
C GLY A 18 1.51 -8.96 -17.22
N ARG A 19 0.30 -8.41 -16.94
CA ARG A 19 -0.65 -8.81 -15.88
C ARG A 19 -0.08 -8.94 -14.46
N TYR A 20 0.00 -7.80 -13.77
CA TYR A 20 -0.14 -7.73 -12.31
C TYR A 20 -1.43 -7.00 -11.92
N THR A 21 -2.23 -7.61 -11.05
CA THR A 21 -3.33 -6.94 -10.33
C THR A 21 -2.80 -6.51 -8.97
N LEU A 22 -2.47 -5.24 -8.80
CA LEU A 22 -1.80 -4.76 -7.57
C LEU A 22 -2.78 -4.53 -6.41
N LEU A 23 -3.99 -4.06 -6.70
CA LEU A 23 -5.03 -3.81 -5.70
C LEU A 23 -6.39 -3.64 -6.39
N SER A 24 -7.39 -4.44 -6.01
CA SER A 24 -8.76 -4.38 -6.52
C SER A 24 -9.75 -4.00 -5.43
N HIS A 25 -9.53 -4.52 -4.22
CA HIS A 25 -10.41 -4.33 -3.06
C HIS A 25 -9.64 -3.85 -1.83
N GLY A 26 -8.78 -2.85 -2.02
CA GLY A 26 -7.93 -2.33 -0.96
C GLY A 26 -8.69 -1.55 0.10
N ARG A 27 -8.34 -1.75 1.37
CA ARG A 27 -8.87 -0.93 2.46
C ARG A 27 -7.98 0.29 2.70
N PRO A 28 -8.53 1.51 2.80
CA PRO A 28 -7.76 2.67 3.22
C PRO A 28 -7.39 2.54 4.71
N CYS A 29 -6.14 2.83 5.02
CA CYS A 29 -5.58 2.89 6.36
C CYS A 29 -5.00 4.30 6.57
N ASP A 30 -5.81 5.19 7.14
CA ASP A 30 -5.49 6.60 7.36
C ASP A 30 -5.29 6.99 8.84
N GLY A 31 -5.94 6.29 9.75
CA GLY A 31 -5.71 6.39 11.20
C GLY A 31 -4.31 5.90 11.64
N PHE A 32 -3.81 6.38 12.78
CA PHE A 32 -2.54 5.91 13.35
C PHE A 32 -2.54 4.39 13.58
N TRP A 33 -3.60 3.87 14.21
CA TRP A 33 -3.74 2.44 14.50
C TRP A 33 -3.94 1.59 13.24
N SER A 34 -4.73 2.05 12.27
CA SER A 34 -4.92 1.31 11.02
C SER A 34 -3.65 1.26 10.17
N ARG A 35 -2.84 2.33 10.19
CA ARG A 35 -1.51 2.36 9.55
C ARG A 35 -0.51 1.44 10.24
N LEU A 36 -0.51 1.43 11.58
CA LEU A 36 0.35 0.54 12.36
C LEU A 36 -0.02 -0.92 12.09
N VAL A 37 -1.32 -1.25 12.12
CA VAL A 37 -1.85 -2.61 11.89
C VAL A 37 -1.62 -3.07 10.46
N GLY A 38 -2.08 -2.32 9.47
CA GLY A 38 -1.96 -2.66 8.05
C GLY A 38 -2.35 -4.12 7.76
N LEU A 39 -1.34 -4.93 7.41
CA LEU A 39 -1.46 -6.35 7.09
C LEU A 39 -0.92 -7.29 8.20
N MET A 40 -0.61 -6.78 9.40
CA MET A 40 -0.16 -7.61 10.51
C MET A 40 -1.19 -8.70 10.83
N GLY A 41 -0.69 -9.90 11.10
CA GLY A 41 -1.52 -11.08 11.38
C GLY A 41 -2.13 -11.77 10.15
N LYS A 42 -2.08 -11.16 8.95
CA LYS A 42 -2.46 -11.85 7.70
C LYS A 42 -1.45 -12.94 7.35
N ARG A 43 -1.96 -14.12 6.98
CA ARG A 43 -1.15 -15.29 6.57
C ARG A 43 -0.96 -15.38 5.05
N SER A 44 -1.88 -14.79 4.29
CA SER A 44 -1.87 -14.71 2.83
C SER A 44 -2.66 -13.48 2.38
N LEU A 45 -2.38 -13.02 1.16
CA LEU A 45 -3.21 -12.08 0.41
C LEU A 45 -3.71 -12.79 -0.85
N SER A 46 -5.00 -12.67 -1.13
CA SER A 46 -5.56 -13.09 -2.41
C SER A 46 -5.20 -12.07 -3.49
N ALA A 47 -5.24 -12.47 -4.76
CA ALA A 47 -5.00 -11.54 -5.87
C ALA A 47 -5.96 -10.34 -5.78
N GLY A 48 -5.41 -9.12 -5.84
CA GLY A 48 -6.19 -7.89 -5.73
C GLY A 48 -6.59 -7.49 -4.30
N GLU A 49 -6.22 -8.24 -3.26
CA GLU A 49 -6.33 -7.79 -1.87
C GLU A 49 -5.11 -6.97 -1.46
N GLY A 50 -5.32 -5.99 -0.58
CA GLY A 50 -4.24 -5.23 0.03
C GLY A 50 -4.77 -4.07 0.86
N VAL A 51 -3.86 -3.17 1.22
CA VAL A 51 -4.18 -1.96 1.99
C VAL A 51 -3.53 -0.75 1.36
N LEU A 52 -4.23 0.38 1.39
CA LEU A 52 -3.67 1.67 1.01
C LEU A 52 -3.34 2.44 2.28
N ILE A 53 -2.06 2.61 2.58
CA ILE A 53 -1.59 3.30 3.79
C ILE A 53 -1.23 4.74 3.42
N TYR A 54 -1.93 5.73 3.99
CA TYR A 54 -1.64 7.15 3.75
C TYR A 54 -2.03 8.02 4.96
N PRO A 55 -1.22 9.00 5.40
CA PRO A 55 0.12 9.30 4.90
C PRO A 55 1.15 8.30 5.43
N CYS A 56 2.09 7.88 4.58
CA CYS A 56 3.12 6.90 4.92
C CYS A 56 4.43 7.20 4.19
N SER A 57 5.47 7.56 4.92
CA SER A 57 6.80 7.77 4.34
C SER A 57 7.65 6.50 4.28
N SER A 58 7.36 5.51 5.11
CA SER A 58 8.05 4.22 5.16
C SER A 58 7.12 3.17 5.76
N VAL A 59 7.20 1.96 5.22
CA VAL A 59 6.44 0.79 5.68
C VAL A 59 7.37 -0.09 6.49
N HIS A 60 6.91 -0.57 7.65
CA HIS A 60 7.58 -1.66 8.36
C HIS A 60 6.85 -2.98 8.10
N THR A 61 7.60 -4.07 8.10
CA THR A 61 7.05 -5.44 8.03
C THR A 61 7.28 -6.22 9.33
N TRP A 62 7.50 -5.52 10.44
CA TRP A 62 7.49 -6.12 11.76
C TRP A 62 6.16 -6.83 12.03
N PHE A 63 6.22 -8.00 12.66
CA PHE A 63 5.05 -8.86 12.95
C PHE A 63 4.25 -9.34 11.72
N MET A 64 4.76 -9.16 10.51
CA MET A 64 4.21 -9.81 9.32
C MET A 64 4.67 -11.26 9.23
N ARG A 65 3.84 -12.12 8.64
CA ARG A 65 4.12 -13.56 8.49
C ARG A 65 4.40 -13.98 7.05
N MET A 66 4.28 -13.05 6.11
CA MET A 66 4.46 -13.27 4.68
C MET A 66 5.23 -12.09 4.08
N PRO A 67 6.01 -12.30 2.99
CA PRO A 67 6.53 -11.20 2.21
C PRO A 67 5.40 -10.44 1.52
N ILE A 68 5.59 -9.14 1.30
CA ILE A 68 4.65 -8.29 0.57
C ILE A 68 5.35 -7.48 -0.50
N ASP A 69 4.61 -7.15 -1.54
CA ASP A 69 5.02 -6.12 -2.48
C ASP A 69 4.52 -4.76 -1.98
N VAL A 70 5.40 -3.77 -1.95
CA VAL A 70 5.07 -2.40 -1.55
C VAL A 70 5.16 -1.51 -2.79
N VAL A 71 4.04 -0.88 -3.14
CA VAL A 71 3.96 0.08 -4.25
C VAL A 71 3.85 1.48 -3.66
N TYR A 72 4.81 2.33 -4.00
CA TYR A 72 4.84 3.72 -3.57
C TYR A 72 4.17 4.59 -4.63
N VAL A 73 3.19 5.38 -4.23
CA VAL A 73 2.35 6.19 -5.13
C VAL A 73 2.48 7.66 -4.74
N SER A 74 2.71 8.54 -5.72
CA SER A 74 2.79 9.98 -5.51
C SER A 74 1.41 10.60 -5.25
N ARG A 75 1.40 11.87 -4.83
CA ARG A 75 0.15 12.66 -4.70
C ARG A 75 -0.62 12.82 -6.02
N GLN A 76 0.04 12.65 -7.15
CA GLN A 76 -0.53 12.68 -8.50
C GLN A 76 -1.06 11.30 -8.93
N ASP A 77 -1.12 10.32 -8.01
CA ASP A 77 -1.54 8.94 -8.26
C ASP A 77 -0.60 8.17 -9.21
N GLU A 78 0.68 8.53 -9.25
CA GLU A 78 1.70 7.87 -10.09
C GLU A 78 2.57 6.91 -9.25
N VAL A 79 2.86 5.73 -9.78
CA VAL A 79 3.79 4.79 -9.13
C VAL A 79 5.22 5.32 -9.25
N VAL A 80 5.86 5.61 -8.12
CA VAL A 80 7.23 6.16 -8.09
C VAL A 80 8.29 5.13 -7.70
N ALA A 81 7.89 4.05 -7.03
CA ALA A 81 8.78 2.97 -6.66
C ALA A 81 8.00 1.69 -6.33
N ILE A 82 8.67 0.55 -6.43
CA ILE A 82 8.14 -0.75 -6.03
C ILE A 82 9.24 -1.52 -5.29
N ASP A 83 8.97 -1.93 -4.05
CA ASP A 83 9.77 -2.92 -3.32
C ASP A 83 9.07 -4.28 -3.43
N ARG A 84 9.61 -5.17 -4.27
CA ARG A 84 9.06 -6.52 -4.48
C ARG A 84 9.56 -7.50 -3.42
N GLY A 85 8.67 -8.32 -2.88
CA GLY A 85 8.99 -9.41 -1.97
C GLY A 85 9.64 -8.95 -0.67
N LEU A 86 9.22 -7.79 -0.13
CA LEU A 86 9.71 -7.25 1.13
C LEU A 86 9.40 -8.25 2.26
N ARG A 87 10.44 -8.94 2.72
CA ARG A 87 10.34 -10.02 3.71
C ARG A 87 9.95 -9.47 5.08
N PRO A 88 9.32 -10.29 5.94
CA PRO A 88 9.08 -9.94 7.34
C PRO A 88 10.34 -9.43 8.06
N TRP A 89 10.12 -8.58 9.06
CA TRP A 89 11.20 -7.99 9.88
C TRP A 89 12.17 -7.11 9.08
N ARG A 90 11.64 -6.35 8.13
CA ARG A 90 12.36 -5.34 7.35
C ARG A 90 11.63 -4.01 7.39
N ILE A 91 12.39 -2.95 7.16
CA ILE A 91 11.87 -1.61 6.91
C ILE A 91 11.97 -1.40 5.40
N GLY A 92 10.84 -1.04 4.77
CA GLY A 92 10.79 -0.65 3.37
C GLY A 92 11.48 0.70 3.15
N ARG A 93 11.78 1.02 1.90
CA ARG A 93 12.46 2.28 1.58
C ARG A 93 11.69 3.50 2.09
N LEU A 94 12.44 4.51 2.49
CA LEU A 94 11.89 5.81 2.85
C LEU A 94 11.64 6.60 1.57
N HIS A 95 10.37 6.92 1.30
CA HIS A 95 9.97 7.81 0.22
C HIS A 95 9.29 9.04 0.84
N ARG A 96 9.79 10.25 0.51
CA ARG A 96 9.15 11.50 0.96
C ARG A 96 8.13 11.93 -0.09
N GLY A 97 6.92 12.31 0.35
CA GLY A 97 5.90 12.88 -0.53
C GLY A 97 5.01 11.88 -1.27
N VAL A 98 5.02 10.62 -0.82
CA VAL A 98 4.07 9.56 -1.17
C VAL A 98 2.91 9.50 -0.16
#